data_AF-A0A8T5RHC6-F1
#
_entry.id   AF-A0A8T5RHC6-F1
#
_cell.length_a   1.000
_cell.length_b   1.000
_cell.length_c   1.000
_cell.angle_alpha   90.00
_cell.angle_beta   90.00
_cell.angle_gamma   90.00
#
_symmetry.space_group_name_H-M   'P 1'
#
loop_
_entity.id
_entity.type
_entity.pdbx_description
1 polymer ?
#
loop_
_entity_poly.entity_id
_entity_poly.type
_entity_poly.pdbx_seq_one_letter_code
_entity_poly.pdbx_strand_id
1 'polypeptide(L)'
;FKQELNVSISGSFASKLHRNDQLIIFMADHGSNNVLPSKNATFHFEADDSYITELEFYNLVKDINVKRMMINVDFCYSGNFLNQGPNIGTSWYDIPNSILISSSSDSLSWYWRDNTNIDGFAGSWFFHQFWNQLNQSESVINAFNFAYNYTSSSAITSIGNLQTPLMQDNLGIGNSWSFNGPDQL
;
A
#
# COMPACT_ATOMS: atom_id res chain seq x y z
N PHE A 1 -10.57 2.08 -12.80
CA PHE A 1 -9.89 1.29 -11.75
C PHE A 1 -10.42 -0.14 -11.65
N LYS A 2 -11.64 -0.37 -11.11
CA LYS A 2 -12.18 -1.73 -10.84
C LYS A 2 -12.10 -2.67 -12.06
N GLN A 3 -12.45 -2.17 -13.25
CA GLN A 3 -12.37 -2.93 -14.50
C GLN A 3 -10.95 -3.39 -14.87
N GLU A 4 -9.94 -2.54 -14.64
CA GLU A 4 -8.55 -2.82 -15.03
C GLU A 4 -7.91 -3.92 -14.18
N LEU A 5 -8.34 -4.06 -12.93
CA LEU A 5 -7.88 -5.12 -12.04
C LEU A 5 -8.69 -6.42 -12.15
N ASN A 6 -9.81 -6.41 -12.85
CA ASN A 6 -10.66 -7.60 -12.96
C ASN A 6 -10.13 -8.54 -14.06
N VAL A 7 -9.52 -9.65 -13.64
CA VAL A 7 -8.97 -10.68 -14.54
C VAL A 7 -10.03 -11.38 -15.41
N SER A 8 -11.30 -11.38 -14.99
CA SER A 8 -12.39 -11.98 -15.77
C SER A 8 -12.84 -11.13 -16.97
N ILE A 9 -12.45 -9.85 -17.00
CA ILE A 9 -12.78 -8.93 -18.09
C ILE A 9 -11.70 -9.01 -19.16
N SER A 10 -12.05 -9.54 -20.33
CA SER A 10 -11.13 -9.59 -21.47
C SER A 10 -10.64 -8.19 -21.84
N GLY A 11 -9.32 -8.03 -21.93
CA GLY A 11 -8.68 -6.78 -22.33
C GLY A 11 -8.31 -5.83 -21.18
N SER A 12 -8.76 -6.13 -19.93
CA SER A 12 -8.29 -5.41 -18.74
C SER A 12 -6.77 -5.52 -18.58
N PHE A 13 -6.15 -4.56 -17.90
CA PHE A 13 -4.72 -4.62 -17.57
C PHE A 13 -4.35 -5.96 -16.90
N ALA A 14 -5.07 -6.36 -15.84
CA ALA A 14 -4.76 -7.57 -15.10
C ALA A 14 -4.96 -8.86 -15.93
N SER A 15 -5.89 -8.88 -16.90
CA SER A 15 -6.08 -10.04 -17.79
C SER A 15 -4.88 -10.33 -18.70
N LYS A 16 -3.96 -9.36 -18.86
CA LYS A 16 -2.76 -9.49 -19.70
C LYS A 16 -1.52 -9.92 -18.91
N LEU A 17 -1.61 -9.96 -17.58
CA LEU A 17 -0.50 -10.36 -16.73
C LEU A 17 -0.34 -11.88 -16.71
N HIS A 18 0.90 -12.31 -16.53
CA HIS A 18 1.31 -13.71 -16.54
C HIS A 18 2.20 -14.03 -15.34
N ARG A 19 2.35 -15.32 -15.05
CA ARG A 19 3.06 -15.85 -13.86
C ARG A 19 4.51 -15.39 -13.67
N ASN A 20 5.14 -14.82 -14.70
CA ASN A 20 6.52 -14.34 -14.64
C ASN A 20 6.60 -12.81 -14.47
N ASP A 21 5.49 -12.11 -14.58
CA ASP A 21 5.43 -10.66 -14.45
C ASP A 21 5.52 -10.23 -12.99
N GLN A 22 5.87 -8.97 -12.79
CA GLN A 22 5.89 -8.33 -11.48
C GLN A 22 4.90 -7.17 -11.50
N LEU A 23 4.10 -7.05 -10.45
CA LEU A 23 3.07 -6.02 -10.36
C LEU A 23 3.29 -5.15 -9.13
N ILE A 24 3.15 -3.83 -9.31
CA ILE A 24 3.01 -2.88 -8.21
C ILE A 24 1.64 -2.23 -8.36
N ILE A 25 0.84 -2.31 -7.31
CA ILE A 25 -0.41 -1.55 -7.17
C ILE A 25 -0.14 -0.49 -6.11
N PHE A 26 -0.11 0.77 -6.52
CA PHE A 26 -0.03 1.90 -5.60
C PHE A 26 -1.35 2.68 -5.64
N MET A 27 -2.00 2.81 -4.49
CA MET A 27 -3.26 3.53 -4.32
C MET A 27 -3.03 4.66 -3.34
N ALA A 28 -3.22 5.91 -3.77
CA ALA A 28 -3.03 7.08 -2.93
C ALA A 28 -4.17 8.06 -3.15
N ASP A 29 -4.91 8.40 -2.08
CA ASP A 29 -6.02 9.35 -2.07
C ASP A 29 -6.61 9.46 -0.63
N HIS A 30 -7.89 9.79 -0.52
CA HIS A 30 -8.71 9.72 0.66
C HIS A 30 -9.18 8.29 0.99
N GLY A 31 -9.34 8.06 2.29
CA GLY A 31 -9.93 6.84 2.82
C GLY A 31 -10.72 7.11 4.10
N SER A 32 -11.63 6.20 4.42
CA SER A 32 -12.53 6.34 5.57
C SER A 32 -12.85 4.99 6.18
N ASN A 33 -12.73 4.85 7.50
CA ASN A 33 -13.24 3.70 8.26
C ASN A 33 -14.67 3.94 8.79
N ASN A 34 -15.35 5.01 8.36
CA ASN A 34 -16.67 5.38 8.87
C ASN A 34 -17.82 5.06 7.91
N VAL A 35 -17.52 4.59 6.70
CA VAL A 35 -18.53 4.23 5.70
C VAL A 35 -19.21 2.91 6.03
N LEU A 36 -18.45 1.92 6.49
CA LEU A 36 -18.94 0.57 6.77
C LEU A 36 -19.20 0.36 8.27
N PRO A 37 -20.23 -0.40 8.67
CA PRO A 37 -20.46 -0.76 10.07
C PRO A 37 -19.31 -1.54 10.72
N SER A 38 -18.55 -2.30 9.92
CA SER A 38 -17.40 -3.10 10.37
C SER A 38 -16.17 -2.27 10.75
N LYS A 39 -16.15 -0.96 10.43
CA LYS A 39 -14.98 -0.09 10.55
C LYS A 39 -13.78 -0.50 9.68
N ASN A 40 -14.00 -1.36 8.69
CA ASN A 40 -13.03 -1.52 7.61
C ASN A 40 -12.96 -0.24 6.79
N ALA A 41 -11.77 0.08 6.31
CA ALA A 41 -11.58 1.28 5.51
C ALA A 41 -12.12 1.08 4.09
N THR A 42 -12.56 2.18 3.49
CA THR A 42 -12.88 2.31 2.08
C THR A 42 -11.86 3.23 1.43
N PHE A 43 -11.50 2.97 0.17
CA PHE A 43 -10.72 3.88 -0.66
C PHE A 43 -11.68 4.67 -1.55
N HIS A 44 -11.57 6.00 -1.53
CA HIS A 44 -12.51 6.89 -2.19
C HIS A 44 -11.98 7.36 -3.55
N PHE A 45 -12.88 7.56 -4.51
CA PHE A 45 -12.57 8.13 -5.81
C PHE A 45 -13.15 9.56 -5.88
N GLU A 46 -12.29 10.56 -6.00
CA GLU A 46 -12.72 11.98 -6.03
C GLU A 46 -13.65 12.32 -7.21
N ALA A 47 -13.53 11.60 -8.33
CA ALA A 47 -14.24 11.93 -9.56
C ALA A 47 -15.77 11.82 -9.44
N ASP A 48 -16.27 10.92 -8.59
CA ASP A 48 -17.69 10.60 -8.47
C ASP A 48 -18.17 10.31 -7.03
N ASP A 49 -17.34 10.65 -6.02
CA ASP A 49 -17.57 10.35 -4.60
C ASP A 49 -17.82 8.86 -4.29
N SER A 50 -17.53 7.97 -5.24
CA SER A 50 -17.67 6.54 -5.03
C SER A 50 -16.50 5.99 -4.22
N TYR A 51 -16.62 4.74 -3.80
CA TYR A 51 -15.54 4.06 -3.10
C TYR A 51 -15.42 2.60 -3.51
N ILE A 52 -14.30 2.00 -3.15
CA ILE A 52 -14.08 0.56 -3.14
C ILE A 52 -13.88 0.09 -1.71
N THR A 53 -14.50 -1.03 -1.36
CA THR A 53 -14.29 -1.68 -0.05
C THR A 53 -13.05 -2.57 -0.07
N GLU A 54 -12.56 -2.92 1.12
CA GLU A 54 -11.51 -3.91 1.32
C GLU A 54 -11.83 -5.24 0.65
N LEU A 55 -13.09 -5.70 0.76
CA LEU A 55 -13.53 -6.98 0.22
C LEU A 55 -13.66 -6.95 -1.31
N GLU A 56 -14.17 -5.85 -1.86
CA GLU A 56 -14.20 -5.64 -3.31
C GLU A 56 -12.78 -5.65 -3.89
N PHE A 57 -11.86 -4.91 -3.26
CA PHE A 57 -10.47 -4.86 -3.70
C PHE A 57 -9.80 -6.23 -3.60
N TYR A 58 -9.93 -6.92 -2.47
CA TYR A 58 -9.44 -8.29 -2.28
C TYR A 58 -9.89 -9.22 -3.41
N ASN A 59 -11.18 -9.19 -3.76
CA ASN A 59 -11.74 -10.04 -4.81
C ASN A 59 -11.20 -9.68 -6.22
N LEU A 60 -10.75 -8.45 -6.45
CA LEU A 60 -10.10 -8.08 -7.71
C LEU A 60 -8.68 -8.61 -7.79
N VAL A 61 -7.92 -8.59 -6.69
CA VAL A 61 -6.47 -8.84 -6.72
C VAL A 61 -6.07 -10.27 -6.39
N LYS A 62 -6.89 -11.03 -5.65
CA LYS A 62 -6.56 -12.39 -5.21
C LYS A 62 -6.32 -13.38 -6.36
N ASP A 63 -6.92 -13.13 -7.52
CA ASP A 63 -6.86 -14.00 -8.69
C ASP A 63 -5.81 -13.54 -9.72
N ILE A 64 -5.07 -12.46 -9.44
CA ILE A 64 -4.00 -11.96 -10.33
C ILE A 64 -2.80 -12.90 -10.26
N ASN A 65 -2.51 -13.58 -11.37
CA ASN A 65 -1.44 -14.57 -11.46
C ASN A 65 -0.13 -13.95 -11.94
N VAL A 66 0.70 -13.50 -10.99
CA VAL A 66 2.02 -12.90 -11.22
C VAL A 66 3.09 -13.58 -10.38
N LYS A 67 4.37 -13.37 -10.73
CA LYS A 67 5.51 -13.89 -9.96
C LYS A 67 5.52 -13.30 -8.55
N ARG A 68 5.34 -11.98 -8.47
CA ARG A 68 5.28 -11.23 -7.23
C ARG A 68 4.49 -9.93 -7.42
N MET A 69 3.83 -9.51 -6.36
CA MET A 69 2.99 -8.32 -6.32
C MET A 69 3.32 -7.47 -5.09
N MET A 70 3.42 -6.16 -5.24
CA MET A 70 3.49 -5.23 -4.12
C MET A 70 2.22 -4.38 -4.13
N ILE A 71 1.47 -4.41 -3.02
CA ILE A 71 0.27 -3.59 -2.85
C ILE A 71 0.59 -2.54 -1.80
N ASN A 72 0.55 -1.29 -2.21
CA ASN A 72 0.86 -0.13 -1.39
C ASN A 72 -0.37 0.77 -1.31
N VAL A 73 -0.91 0.96 -0.11
CA VAL A 73 -2.13 1.73 0.13
C VAL A 73 -1.85 2.94 1.03
N ASP A 74 -2.01 4.13 0.45
CA ASP A 74 -1.62 5.42 1.00
C ASP A 74 -2.82 6.34 1.20
N PHE A 75 -3.57 6.11 2.27
CA PHE A 75 -4.74 6.88 2.63
C PHE A 75 -5.07 6.67 4.11
N CYS A 76 -5.90 7.56 4.68
CA CYS A 76 -6.33 7.45 6.07
C CYS A 76 -6.98 6.08 6.35
N TYR A 77 -6.61 5.47 7.48
CA TYR A 77 -7.07 4.14 7.91
C TYR A 77 -6.69 3.00 6.96
N SER A 78 -5.66 3.17 6.13
CA SER A 78 -5.22 2.19 5.14
C SER A 78 -4.88 0.81 5.73
N GLY A 79 -4.50 0.74 7.01
CA GLY A 79 -4.37 -0.53 7.73
C GLY A 79 -5.67 -1.32 7.73
N ASN A 80 -6.81 -0.70 7.97
CA ASN A 80 -8.12 -1.34 8.01
C ASN A 80 -8.58 -1.82 6.62
N PHE A 81 -7.96 -1.35 5.54
CA PHE A 81 -8.30 -1.73 4.17
C PHE A 81 -7.70 -3.07 3.74
N LEU A 82 -6.59 -3.48 4.37
CA LEU A 82 -5.90 -4.72 4.04
C LEU A 82 -6.10 -5.82 5.09
N ASN A 83 -6.87 -5.50 6.15
CA ASN A 83 -7.19 -6.44 7.22
C ASN A 83 -8.59 -7.05 7.07
N GLN A 84 -8.68 -8.33 7.42
CA GLN A 84 -9.91 -9.09 7.62
C GLN A 84 -10.47 -8.81 9.02
N GLY A 85 -11.58 -8.09 9.08
CA GLY A 85 -12.27 -7.79 10.33
C GLY A 85 -11.52 -6.77 11.21
N PRO A 86 -11.86 -6.67 12.51
CA PRO A 86 -11.46 -5.53 13.34
C PRO A 86 -10.00 -5.59 13.84
N ASN A 87 -9.29 -6.71 13.66
CA ASN A 87 -8.00 -6.95 14.30
C ASN A 87 -6.82 -6.51 13.40
N ILE A 88 -6.63 -5.21 13.29
CA ILE A 88 -5.65 -4.57 12.40
C ILE A 88 -4.23 -5.04 12.70
N GLY A 89 -3.50 -5.41 11.65
CA GLY A 89 -2.11 -5.86 11.75
C GLY A 89 -1.96 -7.33 12.12
N THR A 90 -3.05 -8.01 12.53
CA THR A 90 -3.01 -9.43 12.97
C THR A 90 -3.89 -10.36 12.15
N SER A 91 -4.73 -9.81 11.26
CA SER A 91 -5.70 -10.57 10.47
C SER A 91 -5.73 -9.96 9.08
N TRP A 92 -4.81 -10.35 8.22
CA TRP A 92 -4.66 -9.80 6.87
C TRP A 92 -5.41 -10.61 5.82
N TYR A 93 -5.76 -9.97 4.71
CA TYR A 93 -6.17 -10.73 3.54
C TYR A 93 -5.00 -11.57 3.01
N ASP A 94 -5.25 -12.87 2.85
CA ASP A 94 -4.32 -13.79 2.18
C ASP A 94 -4.40 -13.57 0.67
N ILE A 95 -3.60 -12.63 0.19
CA ILE A 95 -3.41 -12.34 -1.23
C ILE A 95 -2.13 -13.07 -1.67
N PRO A 96 -2.21 -14.06 -2.58
CA PRO A 96 -1.06 -14.85 -3.00
C PRO A 96 0.05 -14.00 -3.61
N ASN A 97 1.29 -14.48 -3.48
CA ASN A 97 2.49 -13.90 -4.11
C ASN A 97 2.66 -12.39 -3.86
N SER A 98 2.28 -11.89 -2.68
CA SER A 98 2.23 -10.46 -2.43
C SER A 98 2.96 -9.99 -1.18
N ILE A 99 3.39 -8.73 -1.22
CA ILE A 99 3.71 -7.93 -0.04
C ILE A 99 2.72 -6.79 0.03
N LEU A 100 2.02 -6.67 1.14
CA LEU A 100 1.01 -5.66 1.41
C LEU A 100 1.60 -4.62 2.36
N ILE A 101 1.46 -3.34 2.05
CA ILE A 101 2.00 -2.24 2.87
C ILE A 101 0.96 -1.14 2.98
N SER A 102 0.66 -0.71 4.20
CA SER A 102 -0.19 0.43 4.48
C SER A 102 0.61 1.61 5.02
N SER A 103 0.22 2.81 4.62
CA SER A 103 0.77 4.06 5.15
C SER A 103 0.43 4.28 6.63
N SER A 104 -0.67 3.71 7.12
CA SER A 104 -1.10 3.83 8.52
C SER A 104 -1.80 2.57 9.05
N SER A 105 -2.05 2.56 10.37
CA SER A 105 -2.94 1.59 11.05
C SER A 105 -4.39 2.11 11.10
N ASP A 106 -5.07 2.04 12.25
CA ASP A 106 -6.39 2.68 12.49
C ASP A 106 -6.24 4.18 12.73
N SER A 107 -5.53 4.88 11.86
CA SER A 107 -5.20 6.29 12.04
C SER A 107 -5.07 7.04 10.73
N LEU A 108 -5.01 8.37 10.84
CA LEU A 108 -4.80 9.24 9.69
C LEU A 108 -3.42 9.02 9.07
N SER A 109 -3.36 9.08 7.75
CA SER A 109 -2.10 9.10 7.00
C SER A 109 -1.76 10.54 6.65
N TRP A 110 -0.49 10.90 6.84
CA TRP A 110 -0.03 12.25 6.62
C TRP A 110 0.84 12.36 5.38
N TYR A 111 0.81 13.55 4.78
CA TYR A 111 1.62 13.92 3.64
C TYR A 111 2.89 14.66 4.10
N TRP A 112 3.93 14.56 3.27
CA TRP A 112 5.11 15.40 3.33
C TRP A 112 4.74 16.82 2.85
N ARG A 113 5.07 17.83 3.64
CA ARG A 113 4.89 19.24 3.24
C ARG A 113 6.16 19.73 2.57
N ASP A 114 5.99 20.36 1.41
CA ASP A 114 7.05 21.12 0.76
C ASP A 114 6.54 22.53 0.49
N ASN A 115 7.05 23.47 1.27
CA ASN A 115 6.65 24.88 1.18
C ASN A 115 7.29 25.60 -0.03
N THR A 116 8.08 24.90 -0.84
CA THR A 116 8.70 25.45 -2.06
C THR A 116 7.87 25.19 -3.32
N ASN A 117 6.83 24.36 -3.24
CA ASN A 117 5.89 24.14 -4.33
C ASN A 117 4.55 24.88 -4.10
N ILE A 118 3.77 25.05 -5.18
CA ILE A 118 2.53 25.83 -5.16
C ILE A 118 1.44 25.14 -4.31
N ASP A 119 1.47 23.81 -4.25
CA ASP A 119 0.42 23.01 -3.60
C ASP A 119 0.67 22.79 -2.10
N GLY A 120 1.86 23.14 -1.59
CA GLY A 120 2.27 22.96 -0.19
C GLY A 120 2.49 21.50 0.24
N PHE A 121 2.33 20.54 -0.68
CA PHE A 121 2.39 19.10 -0.44
C PHE A 121 3.31 18.44 -1.46
N ALA A 122 4.12 17.48 -1.03
CA ALA A 122 5.09 16.78 -1.89
C ALA A 122 4.94 15.25 -1.83
N GLY A 123 3.74 14.77 -1.48
CA GLY A 123 3.35 13.36 -1.53
C GLY A 123 3.23 12.71 -0.15
N SER A 124 3.08 11.38 -0.12
CA SER A 124 3.02 10.57 1.11
C SER A 124 4.21 10.82 2.03
N TRP A 125 4.00 11.01 3.33
CA TRP A 125 5.13 11.10 4.26
C TRP A 125 5.86 9.75 4.37
N PHE A 126 5.12 8.65 4.56
CA PHE A 126 5.67 7.31 4.67
C PHE A 126 6.22 6.82 3.33
N PHE A 127 5.40 6.81 2.28
CA PHE A 127 5.82 6.20 1.01
C PHE A 127 6.92 7.00 0.31
N HIS A 128 7.05 8.31 0.53
CA HIS A 128 8.19 9.06 0.01
C HIS A 128 9.52 8.48 0.53
N GLN A 129 9.62 8.22 1.85
CA GLN A 129 10.83 7.63 2.43
C GLN A 129 11.02 6.18 1.99
N PHE A 130 9.94 5.40 1.93
CA PHE A 130 9.97 4.01 1.47
C PHE A 130 10.50 3.88 0.04
N TRP A 131 9.93 4.63 -0.91
CA TRP A 131 10.35 4.60 -2.31
C TRP A 131 11.78 5.13 -2.50
N ASN A 132 12.19 6.14 -1.72
CA ASN A 132 13.57 6.63 -1.75
C ASN A 132 14.59 5.53 -1.40
N GLN A 133 14.26 4.62 -0.47
CA GLN A 133 15.12 3.49 -0.11
C GLN A 133 15.09 2.39 -1.17
N LEU A 134 13.91 2.05 -1.69
CA LEU A 134 13.82 1.08 -2.80
C LEU A 134 14.61 1.53 -4.03
N ASN A 135 14.61 2.83 -4.34
CA ASN A 135 15.43 3.40 -5.42
C ASN A 135 16.95 3.28 -5.17
N GLN A 136 17.34 3.17 -3.90
CA GLN A 136 18.73 2.91 -3.48
C GLN A 136 19.05 1.40 -3.43
N SER A 137 18.18 0.55 -3.97
CA SER A 137 18.34 -0.91 -4.00
C SER A 137 18.22 -1.59 -2.64
N GLU A 138 17.63 -0.92 -1.64
CA GLU A 138 17.28 -1.57 -0.39
C GLU A 138 16.22 -2.66 -0.61
N SER A 139 16.21 -3.64 0.28
CA SER A 139 15.13 -4.63 0.32
C SER A 139 13.83 -3.98 0.79
N VAL A 140 12.69 -4.58 0.45
CA VAL A 140 11.36 -4.09 0.87
C VAL A 140 11.28 -3.88 2.38
N ILE A 141 11.79 -4.83 3.18
CA ILE A 141 11.75 -4.72 4.63
C ILE A 141 12.70 -3.63 5.16
N ASN A 142 13.86 -3.42 4.54
CA ASN A 142 14.77 -2.35 4.92
C ASN A 142 14.17 -0.98 4.59
N ALA A 143 13.59 -0.86 3.40
CA ALA A 143 12.86 0.34 2.99
C ALA A 143 11.69 0.65 3.93
N PHE A 144 10.91 -0.37 4.32
CA PHE A 144 9.83 -0.24 5.30
C PHE A 144 10.36 0.23 6.66
N ASN A 145 11.37 -0.45 7.20
CA ASN A 145 11.94 -0.14 8.51
C ASN A 145 12.57 1.26 8.54
N PHE A 146 13.24 1.68 7.48
CA PHE A 146 13.77 3.03 7.37
C PHE A 146 12.64 4.05 7.40
N ALA A 147 11.62 3.88 6.55
CA ALA A 147 10.48 4.79 6.47
C ALA A 147 9.71 4.85 7.80
N TYR A 148 9.50 3.72 8.46
CA TYR A 148 8.86 3.63 9.77
C TYR A 148 9.62 4.44 10.84
N ASN A 149 10.95 4.34 10.85
CA ASN A 149 11.78 5.02 11.84
C ASN A 149 12.17 6.45 11.46
N TYR A 150 11.83 6.88 10.24
CA TYR A 150 12.20 8.21 9.75
C TYR A 150 11.57 9.30 10.61
N THR A 151 12.40 10.25 11.02
CA THR A 151 12.01 11.47 11.74
C THR A 151 12.58 12.65 10.96
N SER A 152 11.71 13.53 10.43
CA SER A 152 12.19 14.74 9.77
C SER A 152 12.92 15.64 10.77
N SER A 153 13.88 16.45 10.31
CA SER A 153 14.68 17.34 11.16
C SER A 153 13.87 18.32 12.03
N SER A 154 12.62 18.58 11.67
CA SER A 154 11.68 19.44 12.42
C SER A 154 10.61 18.69 13.21
N ALA A 155 10.59 17.35 13.15
CA ALA A 155 9.61 16.53 13.86
C ALA A 155 10.16 16.02 15.19
N ILE A 156 9.28 15.93 16.19
CA ILE A 156 9.60 15.38 17.52
C ILE A 156 9.33 13.87 17.62
N THR A 157 8.77 13.26 16.57
CA THR A 157 8.39 11.84 16.56
C THR A 157 8.58 11.23 15.18
N SER A 158 8.81 9.92 15.13
CA SER A 158 8.94 9.16 13.89
C SER A 158 7.59 8.94 13.22
N ILE A 159 7.61 8.64 11.92
CA ILE A 159 6.41 8.26 11.15
C ILE A 159 5.70 7.06 11.81
N GLY A 160 6.46 6.06 12.26
CA GLY A 160 5.95 4.87 12.93
C GLY A 160 5.14 5.15 14.20
N ASN A 161 5.56 6.16 14.97
CA ASN A 161 4.83 6.59 16.15
C ASN A 161 3.60 7.45 15.82
N LEU A 162 3.59 8.13 14.67
CA LEU A 162 2.52 9.06 14.31
C LEU A 162 1.34 8.37 13.63
N GLN A 163 1.61 7.49 12.67
CA GLN A 163 0.58 6.83 11.85
C GLN A 163 0.69 5.30 11.84
N THR A 164 1.76 4.73 12.41
CA THR A 164 1.98 3.28 12.53
C THR A 164 1.73 2.52 11.23
N PRO A 165 2.54 2.76 10.18
CA PRO A 165 2.50 1.97 8.94
C PRO A 165 2.61 0.48 9.23
N LEU A 166 2.00 -0.36 8.40
CA LEU A 166 1.98 -1.80 8.58
C LEU A 166 2.42 -2.54 7.32
N MET A 167 2.96 -3.74 7.49
CA MET A 167 3.37 -4.61 6.39
C MET A 167 2.97 -6.06 6.65
N GLN A 168 2.55 -6.75 5.60
CA GLN A 168 2.36 -8.19 5.56
C GLN A 168 3.10 -8.76 4.35
N ASP A 169 4.00 -9.71 4.59
CA ASP A 169 4.75 -10.41 3.54
C ASP A 169 4.19 -11.83 3.38
N ASN A 170 3.28 -12.00 2.41
CA ASN A 170 2.68 -13.30 2.10
C ASN A 170 3.60 -14.17 1.24
N LEU A 171 4.69 -13.62 0.69
CA LEU A 171 5.63 -14.31 -0.19
C LEU A 171 6.91 -14.75 0.55
N GLY A 172 7.23 -14.13 1.68
CA GLY A 172 8.40 -14.43 2.51
C GLY A 172 9.72 -13.92 1.92
N ILE A 173 9.66 -12.98 0.97
CA ILE A 173 10.84 -12.47 0.25
C ILE A 173 11.14 -10.99 0.56
N GLY A 174 10.50 -10.39 1.56
CA GLY A 174 10.69 -8.97 1.90
C GLY A 174 12.15 -8.59 2.22
N ASN A 175 12.96 -9.55 2.65
CA ASN A 175 14.40 -9.38 2.92
C ASN A 175 15.28 -9.39 1.65
N SER A 176 14.82 -9.98 0.55
CA SER A 176 15.61 -10.18 -0.67
C SER A 176 15.07 -9.41 -1.88
N TRP A 177 13.79 -9.05 -1.88
CA TRP A 177 13.20 -8.27 -2.95
C TRP A 177 13.68 -6.82 -2.90
N SER A 178 14.44 -6.41 -3.91
CA SER A 178 14.78 -5.02 -4.24
C SER A 178 14.53 -4.79 -5.74
N PHE A 179 14.45 -3.54 -6.19
CA PHE A 179 14.15 -3.23 -7.60
C PHE A 179 15.38 -3.27 -8.51
N ASN A 180 16.55 -3.08 -7.94
CA ASN A 180 17.82 -3.04 -8.66
C ASN A 180 18.75 -4.20 -8.27
N GLY A 181 18.34 -5.08 -7.36
CA GLY A 181 19.10 -6.28 -7.03
C GLY A 181 18.97 -7.35 -8.13
N PRO A 182 19.92 -8.31 -8.19
CA PRO A 182 19.75 -9.47 -9.05
C PRO A 182 18.43 -10.17 -8.69
N ASP A 183 17.69 -10.67 -9.69
CA ASP A 183 16.46 -11.42 -9.48
C ASP A 183 16.74 -12.63 -8.57
N GLN A 184 16.54 -12.44 -7.26
CA GLN A 184 16.60 -13.51 -6.29
C GLN A 184 15.26 -14.23 -6.36
N LEU A 185 15.37 -15.55 -6.56
CA LEU A 185 14.33 -16.49 -6.96
C LEU A 185 13.09 -16.43 -6.08
#